data_AF-A0A3A9EQ32-F1
#
_entry.id   AF-A0A3A9EQ32-F1
#
_cell.length_a   1.000
_cell.length_b   1.000
_cell.length_c   1.000
_cell.angle_alpha   90.00
_cell.angle_beta   90.00
_cell.angle_gamma   90.00
#
_symmetry.space_group_name_H-M   'P 1'
#
loop_
_entity.id
_entity.type
_entity.pdbx_description
1 polymer ?
#
loop_
_entity_poly.entity_id
_entity_poly.type
_entity_poly.pdbx_seq_one_letter_code
_entity_poly.pdbx_strand_id
1 'polypeptide(L)'
;MAFESLRKKIADGRKNRGNRKGGPAVYEDFKYMLQDVSRIYIGAKYTYRELMENPEMAFKFKSVIEHYLLKETDPDTSIESDFYYMKPESFSCRTYEQLKVKLKISILTDRQGRGGRMERVYREKVVELEELTAMPLEQKKRDGIVVQELILSKLALVSFVV
;
A
#
# COMPACT_ATOMS: atom_id res chain seq x y z
N MET A 1 -48.54 -10.99 -28.11
CA MET A 1 -47.99 -9.87 -27.32
C MET A 1 -46.85 -10.23 -26.35
N ALA A 2 -46.56 -11.50 -26.05
CA ALA A 2 -45.47 -11.87 -25.13
C ALA A 2 -44.06 -12.01 -25.78
N PHE A 3 -43.98 -12.31 -27.09
CA PHE A 3 -42.70 -12.55 -27.77
C PHE A 3 -41.96 -11.28 -28.25
N GLU A 4 -42.67 -10.20 -28.55
CA GLU A 4 -42.05 -8.91 -28.91
C GLU A 4 -41.43 -8.20 -27.70
N SER A 5 -42.03 -8.37 -26.51
CA SER A 5 -41.49 -7.87 -25.24
C SER A 5 -40.14 -8.52 -24.89
N LEU A 6 -39.97 -9.81 -25.21
CA LEU A 6 -38.71 -10.52 -24.99
C LEU A 6 -37.60 -10.06 -25.95
N ARG A 7 -37.93 -9.78 -27.21
CA ARG A 7 -36.97 -9.25 -28.19
C ARG A 7 -36.50 -7.83 -27.86
N LYS A 8 -37.39 -6.98 -27.32
CA LYS A 8 -37.03 -5.65 -26.82
C LYS A 8 -36.09 -5.73 -25.60
N LYS A 9 -36.34 -6.63 -24.65
CA LYS A 9 -35.43 -6.86 -23.50
C LYS A 9 -34.03 -7.35 -23.90
N ILE A 10 -33.92 -8.18 -24.95
CA ILE A 10 -32.63 -8.69 -25.44
C ILE A 10 -31.88 -7.61 -26.25
N ALA A 11 -32.59 -6.72 -26.95
CA ALA A 11 -31.98 -5.59 -27.66
C ALA A 11 -31.50 -4.48 -26.71
N ASP A 12 -32.27 -4.15 -25.67
CA ASP A 12 -31.88 -3.15 -24.65
C ASP A 12 -30.76 -3.66 -23.72
N GLY A 13 -30.70 -4.97 -23.47
CA GLY A 13 -29.62 -5.60 -22.69
C GLY A 13 -28.24 -5.57 -23.37
N ARG A 14 -28.17 -5.32 -24.68
CA ARG A 14 -26.89 -5.19 -25.42
C ARG A 14 -26.35 -3.76 -25.46
N LYS A 15 -27.14 -2.74 -25.14
CA LYS A 15 -26.73 -1.33 -25.20
C LYS A 15 -26.09 -0.81 -23.90
N ASN A 16 -26.18 -1.58 -22.80
CA ASN A 16 -25.62 -1.19 -21.50
C ASN A 16 -24.38 -2.01 -21.08
N ARG A 17 -23.67 -2.63 -22.03
CA ARG A 17 -22.26 -3.01 -21.81
C ARG A 17 -21.41 -1.77 -22.01
N GLY A 18 -21.53 -0.87 -21.03
CA GLY A 18 -20.61 0.23 -20.84
C GLY A 18 -19.20 -0.31 -20.96
N ASN A 19 -18.52 0.28 -21.93
CA ASN A 19 -17.10 0.23 -22.18
C ASN A 19 -16.34 0.33 -20.84
N ARG A 20 -16.07 -0.79 -20.15
CA ARG A 20 -15.04 -0.86 -19.12
C ARG A 20 -13.71 -0.83 -19.85
N LYS A 21 -13.41 0.31 -20.46
CA LYS A 21 -12.03 0.77 -20.56
C LYS A 21 -11.52 0.70 -19.13
N GLY A 22 -10.48 -0.09 -18.89
CA GLY A 22 -9.65 0.12 -17.73
C GLY A 22 -9.22 1.57 -17.80
N GLY A 23 -9.94 2.44 -17.11
CA GLY A 23 -9.43 3.75 -16.79
C GLY A 23 -8.12 3.54 -16.05
N PRO A 24 -7.19 4.52 -16.09
CA PRO A 24 -6.09 4.48 -15.14
C PRO A 24 -6.73 4.24 -13.78
N ALA A 25 -6.20 3.28 -13.00
CA ALA A 25 -6.60 3.13 -11.62
C ALA A 25 -6.60 4.55 -11.05
N VAL A 26 -7.79 5.05 -10.71
CA VAL A 26 -7.90 6.35 -10.06
C VAL A 26 -7.14 6.11 -8.78
N TYR A 27 -5.95 6.72 -8.69
CA TYR A 27 -5.22 6.80 -7.43
C TYR A 27 -6.13 7.67 -6.56
N GLU A 28 -7.11 7.04 -5.90
CA GLU A 28 -7.61 7.52 -4.63
C GLU A 28 -6.33 7.83 -3.86
N ASP A 29 -6.06 9.11 -3.61
CA ASP A 29 -4.82 9.56 -2.97
C ASP A 29 -4.60 8.63 -1.78
N PHE A 30 -3.54 7.82 -1.79
CA PHE A 30 -3.26 6.81 -0.75
C PHE A 30 -2.82 7.51 0.55
N LYS A 31 -3.56 8.53 0.97
CA LYS A 31 -3.49 9.31 2.20
C LYS A 31 -4.79 9.05 2.95
N TYR A 32 -4.78 7.96 3.69
CA TYR A 32 -5.85 7.57 4.58
C TYR A 32 -5.25 7.00 5.86
N MET A 33 -6.03 7.04 6.93
CA MET A 33 -5.71 6.30 8.14
C MET A 33 -6.94 5.52 8.57
N LEU A 34 -6.78 4.21 8.71
CA LEU A 34 -7.80 3.30 9.23
C LEU A 34 -7.26 2.62 10.47
N GLN A 35 -8.14 2.22 11.38
CA GLN A 35 -7.73 1.54 12.59
C GLN A 35 -8.71 0.44 12.95
N ASP A 36 -8.17 -0.66 13.47
CA ASP A 36 -8.93 -1.70 14.15
C ASP A 36 -8.46 -1.83 15.61
N VAL A 37 -8.92 -2.87 16.31
CA VAL A 37 -8.57 -3.12 17.72
C VAL A 37 -7.06 -3.26 17.93
N SER A 38 -6.35 -3.83 16.95
CA SER A 38 -4.95 -4.24 17.05
C SER A 38 -3.98 -3.40 16.22
N ARG A 39 -4.46 -2.76 15.14
CA ARG A 39 -3.61 -2.17 14.10
C ARG A 39 -4.03 -0.76 13.71
N ILE A 40 -3.05 -0.01 13.23
CA ILE A 40 -3.21 1.27 12.51
C ILE A 40 -2.70 1.04 11.10
N TYR A 41 -3.52 1.39 10.11
CA TYR A 41 -3.24 1.28 8.69
C TYR A 41 -3.07 2.69 8.14
N ILE A 42 -1.92 2.98 7.54
CA ILE A 42 -1.54 4.31 7.07
C ILE A 42 -1.22 4.21 5.58
N GLY A 43 -1.95 4.94 4.75
CA GLY A 43 -1.67 5.01 3.33
C GLY A 43 -0.26 5.55 3.05
N ALA A 44 0.44 4.94 2.10
CA ALA A 44 1.87 5.18 1.92
C ALA A 44 2.23 6.52 1.25
N LYS A 45 1.25 7.30 0.79
CA LYS A 45 1.51 8.62 0.17
C LYS A 45 1.67 9.76 1.18
N TYR A 46 1.45 9.51 2.47
CA TYR A 46 1.78 10.49 3.51
C TYR A 46 3.29 10.71 3.59
N THR A 47 3.71 11.97 3.72
CA THR A 47 5.06 12.31 4.18
C THR A 47 5.16 12.27 5.70
N TYR A 48 6.37 12.16 6.24
CA TYR A 48 6.56 12.24 7.69
C TYR A 48 6.10 13.57 8.27
N ARG A 49 6.29 14.69 7.57
CA ARG A 49 5.76 16.00 7.96
C ARG A 49 4.25 15.96 8.10
N GLU A 50 3.54 15.41 7.11
CA GLU A 50 2.08 15.30 7.15
C GLU A 50 1.60 14.42 8.31
N LEU A 51 2.29 13.32 8.62
CA LEU A 51 1.96 12.47 9.77
C LEU A 51 2.18 13.19 11.11
N MET A 52 3.23 14.00 11.21
CA MET A 52 3.53 14.79 12.41
C MET A 52 2.47 15.88 12.64
N GLU A 53 1.99 16.50 11.57
CA GLU A 53 0.95 17.54 11.62
C GLU A 53 -0.47 16.96 11.79
N ASN A 54 -0.69 15.70 11.41
CA ASN A 54 -2.02 15.06 11.49
C ASN A 54 -2.47 14.90 12.96
N PRO A 55 -3.56 15.54 13.42
CA PRO A 55 -4.01 15.47 14.81
C PRO A 55 -4.52 14.08 15.23
N GLU A 56 -4.95 13.24 14.29
CA GLU A 56 -5.44 11.89 14.57
C GLU A 56 -4.29 10.88 14.77
N MET A 57 -3.06 11.24 14.39
CA MET A 57 -1.92 10.35 14.50
C MET A 57 -1.50 10.15 15.95
N ALA A 58 -1.30 8.90 16.33
CA ALA A 58 -0.91 8.53 17.69
C ALA A 58 0.37 9.26 18.10
N PHE A 59 0.31 10.02 19.20
CA PHE A 59 1.44 10.81 19.70
C PHE A 59 2.71 9.96 19.85
N LYS A 60 2.58 8.72 20.33
CA LYS A 60 3.70 7.79 20.46
C LYS A 60 4.39 7.52 19.12
N PHE A 61 3.66 7.41 18.01
CA PHE A 61 4.26 7.24 16.69
C PHE A 61 4.91 8.53 16.19
N LYS A 62 4.32 9.70 16.49
CA LYS A 62 4.97 11.00 16.22
C LYS A 62 6.32 11.11 16.93
N SER A 63 6.39 10.72 18.21
CA SER A 63 7.65 10.70 18.96
C SER A 63 8.68 9.74 18.35
N VAL A 64 8.24 8.60 17.82
CA VAL A 64 9.12 7.66 17.09
C VAL A 64 9.64 8.29 15.80
N ILE A 65 8.77 8.93 15.01
CA ILE A 65 9.18 9.65 13.80
C ILE A 65 10.23 10.69 14.14
N GLU A 66 9.92 11.59 15.08
CA GLU A 66 10.78 12.71 15.47
C GLU A 66 12.15 12.27 16.01
N HIS A 67 12.18 11.29 16.91
CA HIS A 67 13.40 10.93 17.62
C HIS A 67 14.19 9.78 16.98
N TYR A 68 13.62 9.05 16.03
CA TYR A 68 14.27 7.88 15.43
C TYR A 68 14.34 7.98 13.91
N LEU A 69 13.22 8.20 13.23
CA LEU A 69 13.16 8.12 11.78
C LEU A 69 13.75 9.37 11.10
N LEU A 70 13.44 10.56 11.61
CA LEU A 70 13.93 11.83 11.04
C LEU A 70 15.45 12.06 11.27
N LYS A 71 16.13 11.16 11.97
CA LYS A 71 17.60 11.17 12.07
C LYS A 71 18.28 10.78 10.76
N GLU A 72 17.62 9.93 9.95
CA GLU A 72 18.17 9.42 8.68
C GLU A 72 17.29 9.77 7.48
N THR A 73 16.06 10.26 7.70
CA THR A 73 15.09 10.51 6.64
C THR A 73 14.58 11.95 6.65
N ASP A 74 14.48 12.55 5.45
CA ASP A 74 13.92 13.89 5.26
C ASP A 74 12.42 13.91 5.59
N PRO A 75 11.89 14.89 6.36
CA PRO A 75 10.47 14.98 6.71
C PRO A 75 9.51 14.98 5.51
N ASP A 76 9.95 15.47 4.35
CA ASP A 76 9.15 15.53 3.12
C ASP A 76 9.20 14.21 2.32
N THR A 77 9.93 13.20 2.82
CA THR A 77 9.93 11.84 2.27
C THR A 77 8.60 11.16 2.57
N SER A 78 7.98 10.57 1.54
CA SER A 78 6.79 9.73 1.69
C SER A 78 7.11 8.37 2.31
N ILE A 79 6.16 7.78 3.03
CA ILE A 79 6.23 6.39 3.52
C ILE A 79 6.62 5.45 2.37
N GLU A 80 5.97 5.59 1.21
CA GLU A 80 6.25 4.76 0.04
C GLU A 80 7.72 4.84 -0.39
N SER A 81 8.24 6.06 -0.55
CA SER A 81 9.63 6.28 -0.95
C SER A 81 10.60 5.72 0.08
N ASP A 82 10.36 5.95 1.37
CA ASP A 82 11.25 5.47 2.43
C ASP A 82 11.37 3.94 2.37
N PHE A 83 10.25 3.22 2.48
CA PHE A 83 10.27 1.75 2.42
C PHE A 83 10.75 1.18 1.08
N TYR A 84 10.49 1.87 -0.04
CA TYR A 84 10.95 1.41 -1.34
C TYR A 84 12.48 1.41 -1.45
N TYR A 85 13.15 2.42 -0.90
CA TYR A 85 14.62 2.57 -0.95
C TYR A 85 15.33 2.13 0.34
N MET A 86 14.59 1.69 1.36
CA MET A 86 15.12 1.28 2.66
C MET A 86 16.15 0.15 2.53
N LYS A 87 17.26 0.30 3.25
CA LYS A 87 18.32 -0.70 3.37
C LYS A 87 18.15 -1.48 4.68
N PRO A 88 18.34 -2.81 4.70
CA PRO A 88 18.24 -3.62 5.92
C PRO A 88 19.11 -3.14 7.08
N GLU A 89 20.26 -2.53 6.78
CA GLU A 89 21.24 -2.15 7.79
C GLU A 89 20.94 -0.78 8.44
N SER A 90 19.98 -0.01 7.92
CA SER A 90 19.69 1.35 8.39
C SER A 90 19.09 1.37 9.80
N PHE A 91 19.29 2.48 10.51
CA PHE A 91 18.69 2.66 11.83
C PHE A 91 17.16 2.75 11.75
N SER A 92 16.64 3.38 10.69
CA SER A 92 15.20 3.41 10.41
C SER A 92 14.61 2.01 10.22
N CYS A 93 15.30 1.10 9.50
CA CYS A 93 14.85 -0.29 9.32
C CYS A 93 14.72 -1.01 10.67
N ARG A 94 15.77 -0.92 11.52
CA ARG A 94 15.76 -1.51 12.86
C ARG A 94 14.65 -0.96 13.75
N THR A 95 14.38 0.35 13.65
CA THR A 95 13.28 0.99 14.39
C THR A 95 11.94 0.38 13.98
N TYR A 96 11.70 0.21 12.68
CA TYR A 96 10.49 -0.41 12.17
C TYR A 96 10.36 -1.90 12.51
N GLU A 97 11.45 -2.65 12.60
CA GLU A 97 11.45 -4.05 13.06
C GLU A 97 10.98 -4.17 14.52
N GLN A 98 11.38 -3.23 15.40
CA GLN A 98 10.92 -3.19 16.79
C GLN A 98 9.43 -2.87 16.89
N LEU A 99 8.91 -2.04 15.98
CA LEU A 99 7.49 -1.73 15.87
C LEU A 99 6.67 -2.86 15.22
N LYS A 100 7.32 -3.94 14.77
CA LYS A 100 6.68 -5.10 14.11
C LYS A 100 5.79 -4.68 12.94
N VAL A 101 6.28 -3.74 12.13
CA VAL A 101 5.52 -3.23 11.00
C VAL A 101 5.35 -4.29 9.93
N LYS A 102 4.20 -4.22 9.25
CA LYS A 102 3.96 -4.92 7.99
C LYS A 102 3.65 -3.92 6.91
N LEU A 103 3.85 -4.31 5.66
CA LEU A 103 3.60 -3.46 4.51
C LEU A 103 2.62 -4.14 3.57
N LYS A 104 1.60 -3.41 3.13
CA LYS A 104 0.81 -3.81 1.96
C LYS A 104 1.52 -3.31 0.71
N ILE A 105 1.85 -4.23 -0.18
CA ILE A 105 2.50 -3.93 -1.46
C ILE A 105 1.69 -4.48 -2.62
N SER A 106 1.77 -3.81 -3.77
CA SER A 106 1.32 -4.34 -5.05
C SER A 106 2.51 -4.87 -5.83
N ILE A 107 2.40 -6.05 -6.43
CA ILE A 107 3.45 -6.69 -7.23
C ILE A 107 2.88 -7.09 -8.58
N LEU A 108 3.64 -6.87 -9.65
CA LEU A 108 3.32 -7.31 -11.00
C LEU A 108 3.59 -8.81 -11.12
N THR A 109 2.52 -9.59 -11.34
CA THR A 109 2.60 -11.05 -11.45
C THR A 109 2.04 -11.52 -12.78
N ASP A 110 2.61 -12.60 -13.32
CA ASP A 110 2.04 -13.25 -14.48
C ASP A 110 0.88 -14.16 -14.06
N ARG A 111 -0.25 -14.06 -14.75
CA ARG A 111 -1.40 -14.93 -14.60
C ARG A 111 -1.74 -15.58 -15.94
N GLN A 112 -2.05 -16.87 -15.90
CA GLN A 112 -2.55 -17.57 -17.08
C GLN A 112 -3.99 -17.10 -17.39
N GLY A 113 -4.13 -16.39 -18.51
CA GLY A 113 -5.40 -15.92 -19.04
C GLY A 113 -6.19 -17.01 -19.77
N ARG A 114 -7.44 -16.69 -20.15
CA ARG A 114 -8.25 -17.60 -20.98
C ARG A 114 -7.59 -17.79 -22.35
N GLY A 115 -7.36 -19.04 -22.73
CA GLY A 115 -6.71 -19.40 -24.01
C GLY A 115 -5.19 -19.48 -23.99
N GLY A 116 -4.57 -19.61 -22.80
CA GLY A 116 -3.12 -19.87 -22.67
C GLY A 116 -2.22 -18.63 -22.82
N ARG A 117 -2.80 -17.44 -22.97
CA ARG A 117 -2.04 -16.17 -22.99
C ARG A 117 -1.63 -15.77 -21.57
N MET A 118 -0.38 -15.38 -21.40
CA MET A 118 0.11 -14.81 -20.14
C MET A 118 -0.32 -13.35 -20.04
N GLU A 119 -0.94 -12.98 -18.93
CA GLU A 119 -1.39 -11.62 -18.63
C GLU A 119 -0.66 -11.12 -17.38
N ARG A 120 -0.07 -9.92 -17.46
CA ARG A 120 0.55 -9.27 -16.31
C ARG A 120 -0.52 -8.54 -15.49
N VAL A 121 -0.68 -8.95 -14.24
CA VAL A 121 -1.66 -8.38 -13.31
C VAL A 121 -1.00 -7.99 -12.01
N TYR A 122 -1.38 -6.82 -11.49
CA TYR A 122 -1.01 -6.41 -10.15
C TYR A 122 -1.76 -7.21 -9.10
N ARG A 123 -1.05 -7.69 -8.09
CA ARG A 123 -1.63 -8.35 -6.93
C ARG A 123 -1.13 -7.69 -5.66
N GLU A 124 -2.06 -7.46 -4.75
CA GLU A 124 -1.76 -6.96 -3.42
C GLU A 124 -1.34 -8.12 -2.50
N LYS A 125 -0.30 -7.90 -1.71
CA LYS A 125 0.18 -8.83 -0.67
C LYS A 125 0.60 -8.02 0.55
N VAL A 126 0.32 -8.54 1.73
CA VAL A 126 0.94 -8.05 2.98
C VAL A 126 2.24 -8.82 3.21
N VAL A 127 3.34 -8.10 3.41
CA VAL A 127 4.68 -8.65 3.63
C VAL A 127 5.25 -8.15 4.96
N GLU A 128 6.14 -8.95 5.55
CA GLU A 128 7.01 -8.45 6.62
C GLU A 128 8.02 -7.44 6.06
N LEU A 129 8.55 -6.57 6.92
CA LEU A 129 9.55 -5.57 6.50
C LEU A 129 10.78 -6.21 5.87
N GLU A 130 11.30 -7.27 6.50
CA GLU A 130 12.48 -8.01 6.04
C GLU A 130 12.31 -8.57 4.62
N GLU A 131 11.11 -9.05 4.27
CA GLU A 131 10.82 -9.53 2.92
C GLU A 131 11.01 -8.43 1.87
N LEU A 132 10.61 -7.18 2.19
CA LEU A 132 10.75 -6.06 1.25
C LEU A 132 12.18 -5.52 1.21
N THR A 133 12.86 -5.38 2.35
CA THR A 133 14.21 -4.78 2.43
C THR A 133 15.29 -5.72 1.92
N ALA A 134 15.08 -7.04 1.99
CA ALA A 134 15.98 -8.02 1.38
C ALA A 134 15.97 -7.99 -0.16
N MET A 135 14.93 -7.42 -0.80
CA MET A 135 14.87 -7.34 -2.26
C MET A 135 15.78 -6.23 -2.81
N PRO A 136 16.70 -6.53 -3.74
CA PRO A 136 17.47 -5.51 -4.43
C PRO A 136 16.58 -4.53 -5.20
N LEU A 137 17.00 -3.27 -5.30
CA LEU A 137 16.23 -2.21 -6.00
C LEU A 137 15.87 -2.61 -7.44
N GLU A 138 16.79 -3.25 -8.16
CA GLU A 138 16.56 -3.71 -9.53
C GLU A 138 15.47 -4.78 -9.60
N GLN A 139 15.35 -5.62 -8.57
CA GLN A 139 14.25 -6.57 -8.48
C GLN A 139 12.92 -5.85 -8.20
N LYS A 140 12.89 -4.91 -7.24
CA LYS A 140 11.68 -4.11 -6.95
C LYS A 140 11.14 -3.41 -8.19
N LYS A 141 12.02 -2.88 -9.04
CA LYS A 141 11.66 -2.25 -10.33
C LYS A 141 11.10 -3.27 -11.33
N ARG A 142 11.78 -4.41 -11.53
CA ARG A 142 11.33 -5.46 -12.47
C ARG A 142 9.97 -6.02 -12.09
N ASP A 143 9.75 -6.22 -10.79
CA ASP A 143 8.53 -6.78 -10.24
C ASP A 143 7.41 -5.72 -10.09
N GLY A 144 7.67 -4.47 -10.51
CA GLY A 144 6.70 -3.37 -10.46
C GLY A 144 6.18 -3.10 -9.05
N ILE A 145 7.02 -3.26 -8.02
CA ILE A 145 6.58 -3.15 -6.63
C ILE A 145 6.14 -1.72 -6.33
N VAL A 146 4.99 -1.59 -5.67
CA VAL A 146 4.48 -0.33 -5.11
C VAL A 146 4.12 -0.55 -3.65
N VAL A 147 4.65 0.27 -2.75
CA VAL A 147 4.25 0.27 -1.34
C VAL A 147 2.95 1.07 -1.22
N GLN A 148 1.89 0.46 -0.69
CA GLN A 148 0.56 1.06 -0.64
C GLN A 148 0.15 1.48 0.77
N GLU A 149 0.57 0.72 1.79
CA GLU A 149 0.12 0.91 3.17
C GLU A 149 1.18 0.45 4.16
N LEU A 150 1.39 1.26 5.20
CA LEU A 150 2.11 0.91 6.42
C LEU A 150 1.12 0.39 7.46
N ILE A 151 1.39 -0.80 8.01
CA ILE A 151 0.55 -1.45 9.01
C ILE A 151 1.32 -1.51 10.33
N LEU A 152 0.90 -0.69 11.30
CA LEU A 152 1.50 -0.62 12.64
C LEU A 152 0.74 -1.50 13.63
N SER A 153 1.47 -2.19 14.50
CA SER A 153 0.90 -2.87 15.66
C SER A 153 0.70 -1.87 16.81
N LYS A 154 -0.53 -1.72 17.30
CA LYS A 154 -0.84 -0.84 18.44
C LYS A 154 -0.11 -1.31 19.70
N LEU A 155 -0.04 -2.63 19.91
CA LEU A 155 0.68 -3.21 21.05
C LEU A 155 2.18 -2.91 20.96
N ALA A 156 2.80 -3.13 19.80
CA ALA A 156 4.23 -2.89 19.61
C ALA A 156 4.58 -1.40 19.79
N LEU A 157 3.74 -0.51 19.25
CA LEU A 157 3.89 0.93 19.38
C LEU A 157 3.84 1.38 20.85
N VAL A 158 2.90 0.85 21.64
CA VAL A 158 2.79 1.17 23.07
C VAL A 158 3.96 0.59 23.86
N SER A 159 4.42 -0.63 23.52
CA SER A 159 5.56 -1.27 24.17
C SER A 159 6.92 -0.70 23.74
N PHE A 160 6.96 0.14 22.70
CA PHE A 160 8.20 0.74 22.22
C PHE A 160 8.79 1.64 23.30
N VAL A 161 9.93 1.22 23.84
CA VAL A 161 10.67 2.00 24.84
C VAL A 161 11.42 3.09 24.08
N VAL A 162 11.11 4.33 24.45
CA VAL A 162 11.80 5.54 23.95
C VAL A 162 12.91 5.87 24.91
#